data_AF-A0A7V8WSY2-F1
#
_entry.id   AF-A0A7V8WSY2-F1
#
_cell.length_a   1.000
_cell.length_b   1.000
_cell.length_c   1.000
_cell.angle_alpha   90.00
_cell.angle_beta   90.00
_cell.angle_gamma   90.00
#
_symmetry.space_group_name_H-M   'P 1'
#
loop_
_entity.id
_entity.type
_entity.pdbx_description
1 polymer ?
#
loop_
_entity_poly.entity_id
_entity_poly.type
_entity_poly.pdbx_seq_one_letter_code
_entity_poly.pdbx_strand_id
1 'polypeptide(L)'
;MIQTRTFQPRWPKLSELDADRLVLDFDHESDTLLLHFYDEIRPSISVPLDDHYLALVDPVTEEVVGIQMEGFLAQVAFELPSVLDLADVIGLSPDERQRLQAGLTPRHRKRALLESLFGHVAPGSDTAA
;
A
#
# COMPACT_ATOMS: atom_id res chain seq x y z
N MET A 1 -6.14 -11.80 32.16
CA MET A 1 -7.40 -11.49 31.46
C MET A 1 -7.02 -10.74 30.19
N ILE A 2 -7.37 -11.27 29.01
CA ILE A 2 -7.16 -10.57 27.73
C ILE A 2 -8.39 -9.67 27.55
N GLN A 3 -8.21 -8.35 27.59
CA GLN A 3 -9.27 -7.42 27.21
C GLN A 3 -9.26 -7.28 25.69
N THR A 4 -10.32 -7.76 25.04
CA THR A 4 -10.53 -7.55 23.60
C THR A 4 -11.06 -6.13 23.42
N ARG A 5 -10.19 -5.21 22.95
CA ARG A 5 -10.61 -3.86 22.56
C ARG A 5 -11.00 -3.88 21.08
N THR A 6 -12.21 -3.44 20.77
CA THR A 6 -12.62 -3.19 19.38
C THR A 6 -12.03 -1.85 18.95
N PHE A 7 -11.21 -1.84 17.91
CA PHE A 7 -10.72 -0.62 17.27
C PHE A 7 -11.66 -0.21 16.14
N GLN A 8 -11.86 1.09 15.94
CA GLN A 8 -12.52 1.62 14.75
C GLN A 8 -11.52 2.46 13.95
N PRO A 9 -10.73 1.83 13.05
CA PRO A 9 -9.71 2.52 12.28
C PRO A 9 -10.31 3.69 11.48
N ARG A 10 -9.72 4.87 11.65
CA ARG A 10 -10.09 6.10 10.97
C ARG A 10 -9.11 6.37 9.85
N TRP A 11 -9.57 6.24 8.61
CA TRP A 11 -8.77 6.54 7.44
C TRP A 11 -8.57 8.06 7.30
N PRO A 12 -7.34 8.52 7.00
CA PRO A 12 -7.11 9.92 6.65
C PRO A 12 -7.81 10.25 5.32
N LYS A 13 -8.16 11.51 5.11
CA LYS A 13 -8.64 11.92 3.78
C LYS A 13 -7.47 11.99 2.82
N LEU A 14 -7.70 11.63 1.56
CA LEU A 14 -6.67 11.74 0.53
C LEU A 14 -6.12 13.17 0.40
N SER A 15 -6.97 14.19 0.60
CA SER A 15 -6.56 15.61 0.58
C SER A 15 -5.70 16.04 1.78
N GLU A 16 -5.61 15.21 2.82
CA GLU A 16 -4.78 15.44 4.02
C GLU A 16 -3.42 14.75 3.89
N LEU A 17 -3.25 13.87 2.89
CA LEU A 17 -2.00 13.18 2.62
C LEU A 17 -1.09 14.03 1.75
N ASP A 18 0.14 14.21 2.22
CA ASP A 18 1.21 14.85 1.47
C ASP A 18 2.10 13.78 0.85
N ALA A 19 2.17 13.73 -0.48
CA ALA A 19 2.96 12.75 -1.21
C ALA A 19 4.45 12.80 -0.85
N ASP A 20 4.98 13.99 -0.52
CA ASP A 20 6.38 14.18 -0.16
C ASP A 20 6.69 13.67 1.26
N ARG A 21 5.65 13.36 2.05
CA ARG A 21 5.75 12.79 3.40
C ARG A 21 5.45 11.31 3.44
N LEU A 22 5.09 10.71 2.31
CA LEU A 22 4.91 9.26 2.23
C LEU A 22 6.26 8.57 2.29
N VAL A 23 6.39 7.58 3.16
CA VAL A 23 7.59 6.75 3.27
C VAL A 23 7.23 5.33 2.86
N LEU A 24 7.97 4.81 1.88
CA LEU A 24 7.89 3.42 1.46
C LEU A 24 9.14 2.71 1.99
N ASP A 25 8.94 1.67 2.80
CA ASP A 25 10.01 0.83 3.33
C ASP A 25 9.75 -0.62 2.95
N PHE A 26 10.69 -1.23 2.24
CA PHE A 26 10.56 -2.60 1.76
C PHE A 26 11.60 -3.49 2.43
N ASP A 27 11.12 -4.45 3.20
CA ASP A 27 11.94 -5.51 3.79
C ASP A 27 11.98 -6.73 2.88
N HIS A 28 13.12 -6.92 2.22
CA HIS A 28 13.36 -8.04 1.32
C HIS A 28 13.36 -9.40 2.03
N GLU A 29 13.73 -9.47 3.32
CA GLU A 29 13.82 -10.75 4.03
C GLU A 29 12.44 -11.29 4.35
N SER A 30 11.52 -10.42 4.77
CA SER A 30 10.14 -10.78 5.09
C SER A 30 9.17 -10.63 3.92
N ASP A 31 9.62 -10.15 2.76
CA ASP A 31 8.77 -9.78 1.61
C ASP A 31 7.62 -8.86 2.02
N THR A 32 7.93 -7.82 2.80
CA THR A 32 6.94 -6.90 3.37
C THR A 32 7.18 -5.48 2.91
N LEU A 33 6.15 -4.85 2.32
CA LEU A 33 6.17 -3.42 2.01
C LEU A 33 5.34 -2.65 3.04
N LEU A 34 5.97 -1.66 3.66
CA LEU A 34 5.36 -0.69 4.55
C LEU A 34 5.20 0.64 3.81
N LEU A 35 3.96 1.14 3.80
CA LEU A 35 3.63 2.49 3.36
C LEU A 35 3.22 3.29 4.59
N HIS A 36 4.06 4.23 5.02
CA HIS A 36 3.73 5.20 6.05
C HIS A 36 3.15 6.46 5.40
N PHE A 37 2.04 6.95 5.97
CA PHE A 37 1.35 8.15 5.48
C PHE A 37 1.98 9.45 5.97
N TYR A 38 2.92 9.34 6.89
CA TYR A 38 3.60 10.45 7.55
C TYR A 38 5.11 10.18 7.54
N ASP A 39 5.88 11.26 7.55
CA ASP A 39 7.35 11.26 7.55
C ASP A 39 7.97 10.68 8.83
N GLU A 40 7.24 10.77 9.94
CA GLU A 40 7.63 10.20 11.22
C GLU A 40 6.98 8.82 11.44
N ILE A 41 7.79 7.83 11.83
CA ILE A 41 7.29 6.54 12.29
C ILE A 41 6.50 6.75 13.58
N ARG A 42 5.17 6.71 13.45
CA ARG A 42 4.25 6.79 14.58
C ARG A 42 4.08 5.40 15.22
N PRO A 43 3.98 5.30 16.55
CA PRO A 43 3.59 4.05 17.21
C PRO A 43 2.26 3.54 16.67
N SER A 44 2.26 2.32 16.17
CA SER A 44 1.08 1.72 15.55
C SER A 44 0.90 0.25 15.95
N ILE A 45 -0.32 -0.23 15.84
CA ILE A 45 -0.66 -1.66 15.87
C ILE A 45 -1.14 -2.11 14.50
N SER A 46 -0.82 -3.33 14.11
CA SER A 46 -1.30 -3.90 12.85
C SER A 46 -2.71 -4.47 13.02
N VAL A 47 -3.65 -3.98 12.23
CA VAL A 47 -5.05 -4.44 12.19
C VAL A 47 -5.29 -5.08 10.83
N PRO A 48 -5.61 -6.38 10.75
CA PRO A 48 -5.87 -7.05 9.48
C PRO A 48 -7.03 -6.40 8.73
N LEU A 49 -6.83 -6.11 7.45
CA LEU A 49 -7.86 -5.67 6.51
C LEU A 49 -8.29 -6.82 5.61
N ASP A 50 -7.31 -7.60 5.14
CA ASP A 50 -7.45 -8.78 4.29
C ASP A 50 -6.22 -9.71 4.49
N ASP A 51 -6.14 -10.82 3.75
CA ASP A 51 -5.10 -11.84 3.85
C ASP A 51 -3.66 -11.30 3.69
N HIS A 52 -3.48 -10.20 2.95
CA HIS A 52 -2.17 -9.61 2.64
C HIS A 52 -2.01 -8.17 3.11
N TYR A 53 -3.07 -7.56 3.65
CA TYR A 53 -3.10 -6.14 3.97
C TYR A 53 -3.42 -5.94 5.44
N LEU A 54 -2.58 -5.17 6.12
CA LEU A 54 -2.80 -4.72 7.48
C LEU A 54 -2.79 -3.19 7.53
N ALA A 55 -3.76 -2.59 8.20
CA ALA A 55 -3.73 -1.18 8.56
C ALA A 55 -2.79 -1.00 9.75
N LEU A 56 -1.87 -0.05 9.66
CA LEU A 56 -1.10 0.43 10.81
C LEU A 56 -1.93 1.51 11.51
N VAL A 57 -2.42 1.22 12.71
CA VAL A 57 -3.35 2.10 13.44
C VAL A 57 -2.70 2.66 14.68
N ASP A 58 -2.73 3.97 14.87
CA ASP A 58 -2.34 4.61 16.13
C ASP A 58 -3.33 4.18 17.24
N PRO A 59 -2.88 3.49 18.30
CA PRO A 59 -3.78 2.92 19.30
C PRO A 59 -4.44 3.96 20.22
N VAL A 60 -3.97 5.21 20.19
CA VAL A 60 -4.49 6.33 20.97
C VAL A 60 -5.56 7.07 20.18
N THR A 61 -5.25 7.43 18.93
CA THR A 61 -6.13 8.25 18.08
C THR A 61 -7.07 7.43 17.21
N GLU A 62 -6.81 6.13 17.07
CA GLU A 62 -7.45 5.18 16.16
C GLU A 62 -7.29 5.56 14.67
N GLU A 63 -6.37 6.47 14.37
CA GLU A 63 -6.05 6.89 13.01
C GLU A 63 -5.19 5.85 12.28
N VAL A 64 -5.50 5.58 11.02
CA VAL A 64 -4.63 4.78 10.15
C VAL A 64 -3.45 5.64 9.73
N VAL A 65 -2.25 5.23 10.13
CA VAL A 65 -0.98 5.93 9.87
C VAL A 65 -0.15 5.26 8.78
N GLY A 66 -0.61 4.13 8.26
CA GLY A 66 0.04 3.42 7.15
C GLY A 66 -0.62 2.10 6.80
N ILE A 67 -0.03 1.42 5.83
CA ILE A 67 -0.44 0.11 5.34
C ILE A 67 0.80 -0.80 5.31
N GLN A 68 0.65 -2.01 5.85
CA GLN A 68 1.62 -3.09 5.70
C GLN A 68 1.06 -4.11 4.70
N MET A 69 1.89 -4.48 3.73
CA MET A 69 1.58 -5.47 2.69
C MET A 69 2.52 -6.66 2.85
N GLU A 70 1.98 -7.81 3.24
CA GLU A 70 2.74 -9.06 3.40
C GLU A 70 2.75 -9.87 2.11
N GLY A 71 3.90 -10.50 1.78
CA GLY A 71 4.06 -11.22 0.52
C GLY A 71 4.03 -10.29 -0.68
N PHE A 72 4.70 -9.13 -0.56
CA PHE A 72 4.58 -8.05 -1.52
C PHE A 72 5.01 -8.47 -2.94
N LEU A 73 6.24 -8.93 -3.11
CA LEU A 73 6.76 -9.40 -4.40
C LEU A 73 6.16 -10.74 -4.80
N ALA A 74 5.82 -11.59 -3.83
CA ALA A 74 5.23 -12.89 -4.09
C ALA A 74 3.79 -12.80 -4.63
N GLN A 75 3.03 -11.78 -4.20
CA GLN A 75 1.59 -11.73 -4.44
C GLN A 75 1.06 -10.32 -4.76
N VAL A 76 1.22 -9.37 -3.84
CA VAL A 76 0.56 -8.05 -3.92
C VAL A 76 0.99 -7.25 -5.16
N ALA A 77 2.26 -7.29 -5.53
CA ALA A 77 2.81 -6.60 -6.68
C ALA A 77 2.18 -7.03 -8.03
N PHE A 78 1.66 -8.26 -8.11
CA PHE A 78 0.95 -8.73 -9.30
C PHE A 78 -0.49 -8.20 -9.38
N GLU A 79 -1.05 -7.80 -8.24
CA GLU A 79 -2.36 -7.19 -8.18
C GLU A 79 -2.33 -5.72 -8.60
N LEU A 80 -1.25 -5.00 -8.29
CA LEU A 80 -1.13 -3.58 -8.59
C LEU A 80 0.06 -3.37 -9.53
N PRO A 81 -0.06 -3.54 -10.87
CA PRO A 81 1.11 -3.45 -11.73
C PRO A 81 1.78 -2.07 -11.77
N SER A 82 1.09 -1.02 -11.30
CA SER A 82 1.67 0.29 -11.00
C SER A 82 2.76 0.26 -9.93
N VAL A 83 2.85 -0.82 -9.13
CA VAL A 83 3.98 -1.09 -8.22
C VAL A 83 5.32 -1.11 -8.95
N LEU A 84 5.35 -1.48 -10.24
CA LEU A 84 6.60 -1.42 -11.01
C LEU A 84 7.15 0.01 -11.11
N ASP A 85 6.30 1.02 -11.03
CA ASP A 85 6.72 2.42 -11.00
C ASP A 85 7.35 2.79 -9.64
N LEU A 86 7.04 2.03 -8.59
CA LEU A 86 7.64 2.17 -7.26
C LEU A 86 8.94 1.38 -7.11
N ALA A 87 9.32 0.55 -8.09
CA ALA A 87 10.45 -0.36 -7.99
C ALA A 87 11.79 0.36 -7.69
N ASP A 88 11.98 1.56 -8.24
CA ASP A 88 13.15 2.40 -7.94
C ASP A 88 13.09 2.99 -6.54
N VAL A 89 11.90 3.39 -6.10
CA VAL A 89 11.68 4.01 -4.78
C VAL A 89 11.93 3.01 -3.65
N ILE A 90 11.48 1.77 -3.84
CA ILE A 90 11.59 0.70 -2.82
C ILE A 90 12.87 -0.14 -2.98
N GLY A 91 13.79 0.26 -3.87
CA GLY A 91 15.11 -0.36 -3.98
C GLY A 91 15.14 -1.75 -4.63
N LEU A 92 14.14 -2.13 -5.44
CA LEU A 92 14.15 -3.43 -6.12
C LEU A 92 15.35 -3.57 -7.06
N SER A 93 16.04 -4.70 -6.95
CA SER A 93 17.12 -5.10 -7.85
C SER A 93 16.61 -5.35 -9.28
N PRO A 94 17.49 -5.30 -10.29
CA PRO A 94 17.12 -5.62 -11.67
C PRO A 94 16.49 -7.02 -11.82
N ASP A 95 16.98 -8.00 -11.05
CA ASP A 95 16.48 -9.38 -11.09
C ASP A 95 15.07 -9.49 -10.52
N GLU A 96 14.78 -8.80 -9.40
CA GLU A 96 13.44 -8.76 -8.81
C GLU A 96 12.45 -8.09 -9.76
N ARG A 97 12.83 -6.96 -10.38
CA ARG A 97 12.00 -6.30 -11.39
C ARG A 97 11.73 -7.21 -12.59
N GLN A 98 12.74 -7.92 -13.08
CA GLN A 98 12.58 -8.83 -14.19
C GLN A 98 11.62 -9.98 -13.83
N ARG A 99 11.72 -10.53 -12.60
CA ARG A 99 10.80 -11.57 -12.12
C ARG A 99 9.36 -11.07 -12.03
N LEU A 100 9.14 -9.89 -11.45
CA LEU A 100 7.82 -9.26 -11.42
C LEU A 100 7.25 -9.07 -12.84
N GLN A 101 8.04 -8.49 -13.75
CA GLN A 101 7.62 -8.27 -15.13
C GLN A 101 7.28 -9.58 -15.87
N ALA A 102 8.06 -10.63 -15.62
CA ALA A 102 7.82 -11.96 -16.20
C ALA A 102 6.55 -12.63 -15.65
N GLY A 103 6.22 -12.40 -14.37
CA GLY A 103 5.01 -12.94 -13.73
C GLY A 103 3.72 -12.18 -14.07
N LEU A 104 3.80 -10.99 -14.65
CA LEU A 104 2.61 -10.21 -15.05
C LEU A 104 1.87 -10.86 -16.22
N THR A 105 0.71 -11.45 -15.92
CA THR A 105 -0.21 -12.01 -16.91
C THR A 105 -0.88 -10.92 -17.78
N PRO A 106 -1.43 -11.25 -18.96
CA PRO A 106 -2.21 -10.30 -19.77
C PRO A 106 -3.38 -9.67 -19.01
N ARG A 107 -3.95 -10.37 -18.02
CA ARG A 107 -5.03 -9.84 -17.18
C ARG A 107 -4.52 -8.72 -16.29
N HIS A 108 -3.37 -8.90 -15.64
CA HIS A 108 -2.75 -7.86 -14.80
C HIS A 108 -2.47 -6.61 -15.64
N ARG A 109 -1.86 -6.79 -16.81
CA ARG A 109 -1.54 -5.68 -17.73
C ARG A 109 -2.78 -4.92 -18.21
N LYS A 110 -3.87 -5.63 -18.54
CA LYS A 110 -5.15 -5.00 -18.90
C LYS A 110 -5.75 -4.21 -17.73
N ARG A 111 -5.67 -4.73 -16.50
CA ARG A 111 -6.16 -4.01 -15.31
C ARG A 111 -5.38 -2.72 -15.09
N ALA A 112 -4.04 -2.78 -15.07
CA ALA A 112 -3.22 -1.57 -14.91
C ALA A 112 -3.43 -0.55 -16.03
N LEU A 113 -3.63 -1.01 -17.27
CA LEU A 113 -3.97 -0.11 -18.38
C LEU A 113 -5.30 0.59 -18.12
N LEU A 114 -6.33 -0.12 -17.64
CA LEU A 114 -7.61 0.48 -17.30
C LEU A 114 -7.45 1.49 -16.15
N GLU A 115 -6.80 1.12 -15.05
CA GLU A 115 -6.57 2.00 -13.91
C GLU A 115 -5.80 3.27 -14.30
N SER A 116 -4.77 3.14 -15.14
CA SER A 116 -4.02 4.27 -15.68
C SER A 116 -4.91 5.16 -16.56
N LEU A 117 -5.67 4.59 -17.50
CA LEU A 117 -6.57 5.36 -18.38
C LEU A 117 -7.66 6.08 -17.60
N PHE A 118 -8.29 5.43 -16.63
CA PHE A 118 -9.31 6.05 -15.79
C PHE A 118 -8.73 7.09 -14.84
N GLY A 119 -7.53 6.85 -14.30
CA GLY A 119 -6.80 7.84 -13.49
C GLY A 119 -6.43 9.11 -14.26
N HIS A 120 -6.14 8.99 -15.56
CA HIS A 120 -5.84 10.14 -16.42
C HIS A 120 -7.08 10.87 -16.95
N VAL A 121 -8.21 10.17 -17.13
CA VAL A 121 -9.43 10.72 -17.72
C VAL A 121 -10.40 11.25 -16.65
N ALA A 122 -10.27 10.87 -15.39
CA ALA A 122 -11.09 11.35 -14.29
C ALA A 122 -10.31 12.24 -13.29
N PRO A 123 -9.90 13.47 -13.65
CA PRO A 123 -9.56 14.45 -12.64
C PRO A 123 -10.86 14.97 -12.01
N GLY A 124 -11.30 14.34 -10.92
CA GLY A 124 -12.36 14.89 -10.06
C GLY A 124 -13.61 14.03 -9.84
N SER A 125 -13.50 12.73 -9.60
CA SER A 125 -14.57 12.03 -8.88
C SER A 125 -14.46 12.28 -7.37
N ASP A 126 -14.65 13.55 -7.00
CA ASP A 126 -15.27 13.91 -5.73
C ASP A 126 -16.67 13.29 -5.79
N THR A 127 -16.85 12.13 -5.17
CA THR A 127 -18.19 11.60 -4.92
C THR A 127 -18.35 11.51 -3.41
N ALA A 128 -18.61 12.69 -2.85
CA ALA A 128 -19.52 12.78 -1.73
C ALA A 128 -20.86 12.12 -2.11
N ALA A 129 -21.24 11.10 -1.35
CA ALA A 129 -22.62 10.80 -0.97
C ALA A 129 -22.60 9.86 0.23
#